data_AF-A0A7C6LZS8-F1
#
_entry.id   AF-A0A7C6LZS8-F1
#
_cell.length_a   1.000
_cell.length_b   1.000
_cell.length_c   1.000
_cell.angle_alpha   90.00
_cell.angle_beta   90.00
_cell.angle_gamma   90.00
#
_symmetry.space_group_name_H-M   'P 1'
#
loop_
_entity.id
_entity.type
_entity.pdbx_description
1 polymer ?
#
loop_
_entity_poly.entity_id
_entity_poly.type
_entity_poly.pdbx_seq_one_letter_code
_entity_poly.pdbx_strand_id
1 'polypeptide(L)'
;MTNKYDEKLHKEGYKVIVGLDEAGRGPMAGPLVVAGVALPEGIVIEGLDDSKKLSAKKREALSKEIKEKALAYKIVFISEKEVDRINVLEASRKGMIEVLETIEISYDLSLSDAVELPFENNIALIKGDQISYNIAAASILAKVARDDYMIKLDQKYPEYNFKKHKGYVTKEHLALLDKYGPSDVHRLSFKPVAKAKK
;
A
#
# COMPACT_ATOMS: atom_id res chain seq x y z
N MET A 1 8.91 -3.59 15.96
CA MET A 1 7.95 -4.72 15.97
C MET A 1 8.65 -6.05 16.29
N THR A 2 7.95 -7.06 16.85
CA THR A 2 8.48 -8.44 17.00
C THR A 2 7.86 -9.39 15.98
N ASN A 3 8.62 -10.33 15.40
CA ASN A 3 8.17 -11.32 14.40
C ASN A 3 7.32 -12.48 14.98
N LYS A 4 6.75 -12.31 16.18
CA LYS A 4 6.15 -13.41 16.96
C LYS A 4 4.95 -14.07 16.28
N TYR A 5 4.18 -13.31 15.48
CA TYR A 5 2.99 -13.84 14.83
C TYR A 5 3.36 -14.75 13.66
N ASP A 6 4.24 -14.28 12.76
CA ASP A 6 4.70 -15.09 11.63
C ASP A 6 5.52 -16.30 12.12
N GLU A 7 6.34 -16.15 13.18
CA GLU A 7 7.02 -17.29 13.85
C GLU A 7 6.05 -18.35 14.38
N LYS A 8 4.88 -17.93 14.88
CA LYS A 8 3.84 -18.86 15.33
C LYS A 8 3.30 -19.66 14.13
N LEU A 9 3.01 -18.99 13.02
CA LEU A 9 2.52 -19.64 11.80
C LEU A 9 3.54 -20.59 11.20
N HIS A 10 4.83 -20.24 11.21
CA HIS A 10 5.90 -21.15 10.80
C HIS A 10 5.93 -22.42 11.66
N LYS A 11 5.74 -22.31 12.99
CA LYS A 11 5.61 -23.47 13.89
C LYS A 11 4.37 -24.32 13.62
N GLU A 12 3.32 -23.74 13.05
CA GLU A 12 2.12 -24.46 12.60
C GLU A 12 2.31 -25.15 11.24
N GLY A 13 3.45 -24.92 10.56
CA GLY A 13 3.86 -25.64 9.35
C GLY A 13 3.82 -24.82 8.06
N TYR A 14 3.38 -23.55 8.11
CA TYR A 14 3.39 -22.66 6.94
C TYR A 14 4.82 -22.22 6.63
N LYS A 15 5.36 -22.55 5.46
CA LYS A 15 6.75 -22.26 5.09
C LYS A 15 6.87 -20.89 4.42
N VAL A 16 5.96 -20.59 3.50
CA VAL A 16 5.94 -19.33 2.75
C VAL A 16 4.65 -18.58 3.06
N ILE A 17 4.80 -17.44 3.71
CA ILE A 17 3.70 -16.55 4.12
C ILE A 17 3.83 -15.25 3.33
N VAL A 18 2.77 -14.83 2.66
CA VAL A 18 2.70 -13.55 1.94
C VAL A 18 1.88 -12.55 2.74
N GLY A 19 2.50 -11.46 3.18
CA GLY A 19 1.80 -10.34 3.79
C GLY A 19 1.37 -9.31 2.76
N LEU A 20 0.17 -8.76 2.91
CA LEU A 20 -0.47 -7.83 1.98
C LEU A 20 -0.90 -6.56 2.70
N ASP A 21 -0.60 -5.41 2.12
CA ASP A 21 -1.08 -4.11 2.59
C ASP A 21 -1.16 -3.10 1.44
N GLU A 22 -1.90 -2.01 1.66
CA GLU A 22 -2.10 -0.94 0.71
C GLU A 22 -1.68 0.45 1.21
N ALA A 23 -1.32 1.32 0.27
CA ALA A 23 -1.17 2.74 0.48
C ALA A 23 -2.10 3.51 -0.45
N GLY A 24 -2.73 4.57 0.07
CA GLY A 24 -3.48 5.51 -0.77
C GLY A 24 -4.99 5.33 -0.79
N ARG A 25 -5.62 4.80 0.26
CA ARG A 25 -7.08 4.77 0.36
C ARG A 25 -7.72 6.14 0.56
N GLY A 26 -7.20 6.93 1.50
CA GLY A 26 -7.75 8.25 1.85
C GLY A 26 -7.50 9.43 0.87
N PRO A 27 -6.41 9.45 0.08
CA PRO A 27 -6.17 10.49 -0.92
C PRO A 27 -7.27 10.66 -1.95
N MET A 28 -7.50 11.91 -2.36
CA MET A 28 -8.45 12.26 -3.42
C MET A 28 -7.80 12.36 -4.80
N ALA A 29 -6.50 12.06 -4.91
CA ALA A 29 -5.76 12.03 -6.17
C ALA A 29 -4.69 10.93 -6.17
N GLY A 30 -4.39 10.43 -7.36
CA GLY A 30 -3.43 9.38 -7.65
C GLY A 30 -3.94 7.97 -7.33
N PRO A 31 -3.11 6.97 -7.63
CA PRO A 31 -3.48 5.56 -7.53
C PRO A 31 -3.59 5.10 -6.08
N LEU A 32 -4.29 3.99 -5.91
CA LEU A 32 -4.12 3.08 -4.79
C LEU A 32 -2.98 2.12 -5.14
N VAL A 33 -2.08 1.85 -4.21
CA VAL A 33 -0.96 0.94 -4.41
C VAL A 33 -1.07 -0.19 -3.41
N VAL A 34 -1.00 -1.42 -3.87
CA VAL A 34 -0.98 -2.62 -3.03
C VAL A 34 0.37 -3.30 -3.18
N ALA A 35 0.91 -3.83 -2.09
CA ALA A 35 2.11 -4.64 -2.13
C ALA A 35 1.88 -5.98 -1.43
N GLY A 36 2.60 -7.00 -1.90
CA GLY A 36 2.77 -8.28 -1.24
C GLY A 36 4.23 -8.57 -1.00
N VAL A 37 4.55 -9.12 0.16
CA VAL A 37 5.92 -9.50 0.53
C VAL A 37 5.92 -10.86 1.19
N ALA A 38 6.82 -11.74 0.76
CA ALA A 38 7.19 -12.97 1.45
C ALA A 38 8.63 -12.85 1.95
N LEU A 39 8.81 -12.83 3.26
CA LEU A 39 10.10 -12.79 3.93
C LEU A 39 10.58 -14.20 4.29
N PRO A 40 11.91 -14.45 4.32
CA PRO A 40 12.45 -15.70 4.83
C PRO A 40 12.08 -15.93 6.30
N GLU A 41 11.83 -17.18 6.68
CA GLU A 41 11.62 -17.56 8.08
C GLU A 41 12.80 -17.11 8.95
N GLY A 42 12.51 -16.52 10.12
CA GLY A 42 13.51 -16.07 11.07
C GLY A 42 14.31 -14.83 10.66
N ILE A 43 14.00 -14.19 9.52
CA ILE A 43 14.70 -12.95 9.13
C ILE A 43 14.44 -11.83 10.15
N VAL A 44 15.48 -11.05 10.41
CA VAL A 44 15.41 -9.80 11.15
C VAL A 44 15.86 -8.66 10.25
N ILE A 45 14.98 -7.68 10.07
CA ILE A 45 15.22 -6.41 9.39
C ILE A 45 15.20 -5.31 10.45
N GLU A 46 16.35 -4.71 10.70
CA GLU A 46 16.50 -3.79 11.83
C GLU A 46 15.62 -2.54 11.66
N GLY A 47 14.80 -2.27 12.67
CA GLY A 47 13.94 -1.08 12.66
C GLY A 47 12.70 -1.19 11.77
N LEU A 48 12.36 -2.38 11.27
CA LEU A 48 11.06 -2.65 10.66
C LEU A 48 9.93 -2.46 11.68
N ASP A 49 8.98 -1.60 11.34
CA ASP A 49 7.82 -1.25 12.15
C ASP A 49 6.73 -0.67 11.23
N ASP A 50 5.60 -0.27 11.81
CA ASP A 50 4.50 0.41 11.12
C ASP A 50 5.02 1.59 10.28
N SER A 51 4.73 1.58 8.98
CA SER A 51 5.19 2.59 8.02
C SER A 51 4.79 4.03 8.39
N LYS A 52 3.74 4.23 9.18
CA LYS A 52 3.28 5.54 9.64
C LYS A 52 4.15 6.10 10.77
N LYS A 53 4.87 5.24 11.51
CA LYS A 53 5.79 5.62 12.59
C LYS A 53 7.21 5.92 12.09
N LEU A 54 7.49 5.63 10.83
CA LEU A 54 8.81 5.75 10.22
C LEU A 54 8.94 7.06 9.42
N SER A 55 10.10 7.70 9.49
CA SER A 55 10.42 8.83 8.61
C SER A 55 10.54 8.38 7.16
N ALA A 56 10.34 9.30 6.20
CA ALA A 56 10.44 8.99 4.77
C ALA A 56 11.80 8.35 4.42
N LYS A 57 12.91 8.94 4.89
CA LYS A 57 14.26 8.42 4.69
C LYS A 57 14.44 7.00 5.24
N LYS A 58 13.88 6.71 6.43
CA LYS A 58 13.97 5.37 7.02
C LYS A 58 13.14 4.35 6.23
N ARG A 59 11.95 4.72 5.75
CA ARG A 59 11.14 3.85 4.88
C ARG A 59 11.82 3.57 3.55
N GLU A 60 12.47 4.55 2.93
CA GLU A 60 13.22 4.35 1.69
C GLU A 60 14.38 3.37 1.88
N ALA A 61 15.12 3.49 2.98
CA ALA A 61 16.19 2.54 3.33
C ALA A 61 15.62 1.13 3.55
N LEU A 62 14.58 1.01 4.38
CA LEU A 62 13.91 -0.27 4.63
C LEU A 62 13.30 -0.87 3.36
N SER A 63 12.74 -0.07 2.47
CA SER A 63 12.18 -0.55 1.20
C SER A 63 13.24 -1.20 0.32
N LYS A 64 14.47 -0.69 0.31
CA LYS A 64 15.59 -1.33 -0.39
C LYS A 64 15.96 -2.64 0.27
N GLU A 65 16.16 -2.63 1.58
CA GLU A 65 16.53 -3.82 2.34
C GLU A 65 15.48 -4.94 2.26
N ILE A 66 14.19 -4.61 2.31
CA ILE A 66 13.08 -5.56 2.13
C ILE A 66 13.15 -6.19 0.74
N LYS A 67 13.33 -5.39 -0.32
CA LYS A 67 13.40 -5.91 -1.69
C LYS A 67 14.62 -6.82 -1.91
N GLU A 68 15.72 -6.53 -1.24
CA GLU A 68 16.95 -7.34 -1.30
C GLU A 68 16.83 -8.66 -0.53
N LYS A 69 16.12 -8.66 0.60
CA LYS A 69 16.03 -9.82 1.51
C LYS A 69 14.79 -10.67 1.35
N ALA A 70 13.72 -10.16 0.73
CA ALA A 70 12.48 -10.90 0.52
C ALA A 70 12.70 -12.09 -0.41
N LEU A 71 12.02 -13.20 -0.12
CA LEU A 71 11.95 -14.34 -1.03
C LEU A 71 11.25 -13.95 -2.34
N ALA A 72 10.18 -13.17 -2.21
CA ALA A 72 9.50 -12.52 -3.32
C ALA A 72 8.73 -11.29 -2.83
N TYR A 73 8.47 -10.37 -3.74
CA TYR A 73 7.54 -9.27 -3.51
C TYR A 73 6.83 -8.88 -4.81
N LYS A 74 5.67 -8.24 -4.67
CA LYS A 74 4.94 -7.66 -5.79
C LYS A 74 4.38 -6.31 -5.38
N ILE A 75 4.32 -5.37 -6.33
CA ILE A 75 3.67 -4.06 -6.15
C ILE A 75 2.73 -3.85 -7.33
N VAL A 76 1.46 -3.58 -7.03
CA VAL A 76 0.39 -3.37 -8.00
C VAL A 76 -0.16 -1.96 -7.83
N PHE A 77 -0.35 -1.26 -8.95
CA PHE A 77 -0.93 0.09 -8.98
C PHE A 77 -2.35 0.02 -9.55
N ILE A 78 -3.33 0.45 -8.76
CA ILE A 78 -4.72 0.58 -9.17
C ILE A 78 -4.99 2.06 -9.45
N SER A 79 -5.28 2.38 -10.71
CA SER A 79 -5.50 3.76 -11.17
C SER A 79 -6.67 4.44 -10.45
N GLU A 80 -6.63 5.77 -10.34
CA GLU A 80 -7.72 6.57 -9.80
C GLU A 80 -9.06 6.32 -10.52
N LYS A 81 -9.04 6.09 -11.84
CA LYS A 81 -10.22 5.77 -12.65
C LYS A 81 -10.83 4.43 -12.25
N GLU A 82 -9.98 3.45 -11.98
CA GLU A 82 -10.43 2.15 -11.50
C GLU A 82 -10.99 2.27 -10.08
N VAL A 83 -10.33 3.00 -9.19
CA VAL A 83 -10.84 3.29 -7.84
C VAL A 83 -12.21 3.97 -7.89
N ASP A 84 -12.42 4.93 -8.80
CA ASP A 84 -13.72 5.56 -9.01
C ASP A 84 -14.78 4.58 -9.52
N ARG A 85 -14.39 3.64 -10.40
CA ARG A 85 -15.29 2.65 -11.01
C ARG A 85 -15.81 1.63 -10.00
N ILE A 86 -14.93 1.08 -9.17
CA ILE A 86 -15.26 -0.06 -8.30
C ILE A 86 -15.32 0.28 -6.82
N ASN A 87 -15.03 1.52 -6.42
CA ASN A 87 -14.83 1.98 -5.04
C ASN A 87 -13.50 1.54 -4.41
N VAL A 88 -13.08 2.25 -3.36
CA VAL A 88 -11.75 2.09 -2.75
C VAL A 88 -11.56 0.75 -2.02
N LEU A 89 -12.62 0.17 -1.44
CA LEU A 89 -12.52 -1.12 -0.77
C LEU A 89 -12.34 -2.26 -1.78
N GLU A 90 -13.13 -2.24 -2.86
CA GLU A 90 -12.98 -3.24 -3.93
C GLU A 90 -11.67 -3.04 -4.69
N ALA A 91 -11.19 -1.82 -4.85
CA ALA A 91 -9.87 -1.56 -5.42
C ALA A 91 -8.74 -2.13 -4.55
N SER A 92 -8.84 -2.03 -3.22
CA SER A 92 -7.90 -2.71 -2.30
C SER A 92 -7.96 -4.22 -2.48
N ARG A 93 -9.16 -4.81 -2.44
CA ARG A 93 -9.34 -6.26 -2.62
C ARG A 93 -8.80 -6.74 -3.97
N LYS A 94 -9.12 -6.02 -5.06
CA LYS A 94 -8.62 -6.32 -6.40
C LYS A 94 -7.10 -6.30 -6.48
N GLY A 95 -6.46 -5.26 -5.93
CA GLY A 95 -4.99 -5.17 -5.93
C GLY A 95 -4.34 -6.27 -5.10
N MET A 96 -4.95 -6.67 -3.98
CA MET A 96 -4.46 -7.80 -3.16
C MET A 96 -4.58 -9.13 -3.88
N ILE A 97 -5.70 -9.38 -4.58
CA ILE A 97 -5.88 -10.56 -5.43
C ILE A 97 -4.83 -10.57 -6.55
N GLU A 98 -4.65 -9.46 -7.26
CA GLU A 98 -3.67 -9.37 -8.35
C GLU A 98 -2.24 -9.59 -7.86
N VAL A 99 -1.90 -9.12 -6.66
CA VAL A 99 -0.62 -9.41 -6.01
C VAL A 99 -0.44 -10.92 -5.79
N LEU A 100 -1.43 -11.61 -5.23
CA LEU A 100 -1.35 -13.05 -4.97
C LEU A 100 -1.31 -13.88 -6.26
N GLU A 101 -2.01 -13.45 -7.31
CA GLU A 101 -2.02 -14.14 -8.61
C GLU A 101 -0.71 -13.95 -9.40
N THR A 102 0.08 -12.92 -9.08
CA THR A 102 1.25 -12.52 -9.91
C THR A 102 2.56 -12.38 -9.14
N ILE A 103 2.59 -12.76 -7.86
CA ILE A 103 3.82 -12.88 -7.09
C ILE A 103 4.57 -14.14 -7.54
N GLU A 104 5.87 -14.02 -7.82
CA GLU A 104 6.67 -15.08 -8.43
C GLU A 104 7.20 -16.08 -7.38
N ILE A 105 6.30 -16.60 -6.54
CA ILE A 105 6.59 -17.64 -5.54
C ILE A 105 5.33 -18.45 -5.22
N SER A 106 5.48 -19.76 -4.97
CA SER A 106 4.42 -20.55 -4.36
C SER A 106 4.33 -20.23 -2.87
N TYR A 107 3.14 -19.95 -2.36
CA TYR A 107 2.91 -19.62 -0.95
C TYR A 107 1.91 -20.58 -0.31
N ASP A 108 2.05 -20.80 1.00
CA ASP A 108 1.15 -21.66 1.78
C ASP A 108 -0.01 -20.84 2.37
N LEU A 109 0.28 -19.60 2.79
CA LEU A 109 -0.64 -18.73 3.50
C LEU A 109 -0.47 -17.27 3.05
N SER A 110 -1.58 -16.53 3.01
CA SER A 110 -1.59 -15.08 2.84
C SER A 110 -2.19 -14.38 4.06
N LEU A 111 -1.62 -13.24 4.44
CA LEU A 111 -2.10 -12.38 5.52
C LEU A 111 -2.42 -11.00 4.94
N SER A 112 -3.61 -10.46 5.18
CA SER A 112 -4.02 -9.14 4.68
C SER A 112 -4.37 -8.19 5.83
N ASP A 113 -4.07 -6.89 5.69
CA ASP A 113 -4.53 -5.89 6.66
C ASP A 113 -6.01 -5.55 6.43
N ALA A 114 -6.87 -6.04 7.33
CA ALA A 114 -8.30 -5.73 7.45
C ALA A 114 -9.18 -5.96 6.19
N VAL A 115 -8.69 -6.63 5.16
CA VAL A 115 -9.43 -6.95 3.93
C VAL A 115 -9.54 -8.45 3.74
N GLU A 116 -10.76 -8.98 3.79
CA GLU A 116 -11.05 -10.38 3.46
C GLU A 116 -10.92 -10.63 1.95
N LEU A 117 -10.21 -11.71 1.60
CA LEU A 117 -10.00 -12.16 0.23
C LEU A 117 -10.69 -13.51 -0.01
N PRO A 118 -11.10 -13.82 -1.26
CA PRO A 118 -11.79 -15.06 -1.60
C PRO A 118 -10.82 -16.26 -1.75
N PHE A 119 -9.86 -16.40 -0.85
CA PHE A 119 -8.90 -17.51 -0.81
C PHE A 119 -9.03 -18.26 0.52
N GLU A 120 -9.10 -19.59 0.46
CA GLU A 120 -9.21 -20.43 1.68
C GLU A 120 -8.00 -20.27 2.60
N ASN A 121 -6.82 -20.01 2.02
CA ASN A 121 -5.56 -19.78 2.74
C ASN A 121 -5.27 -18.27 2.94
N ASN A 122 -6.29 -17.46 3.20
CA ASN A 122 -6.14 -16.06 3.59
C ASN A 122 -6.62 -15.83 5.03
N ILE A 123 -5.85 -15.06 5.79
CA ILE A 123 -6.24 -14.55 7.11
C ILE A 123 -6.21 -13.02 7.07
N ALA A 124 -7.38 -12.40 7.24
CA ALA A 124 -7.49 -10.96 7.42
C ALA A 124 -7.20 -10.58 8.89
N LEU A 125 -6.21 -9.72 9.10
CA LEU A 125 -5.78 -9.26 10.42
C LEU A 125 -6.17 -7.80 10.62
N ILE A 126 -6.80 -7.49 11.74
CA ILE A 126 -7.06 -6.09 12.13
C ILE A 126 -5.75 -5.49 12.64
N LYS A 127 -5.28 -4.41 12.00
CA LYS A 127 -3.96 -3.81 12.27
C LYS A 127 -2.84 -4.82 12.01
N GLY A 128 -2.94 -5.53 10.89
CA GLY A 128 -1.96 -6.51 10.46
C GLY A 128 -0.55 -5.92 10.37
N ASP A 129 -0.43 -4.64 10.02
CA ASP A 129 0.81 -3.87 9.97
C ASP A 129 1.51 -3.70 11.33
N GLN A 130 0.83 -4.03 12.43
CA GLN A 130 1.33 -4.03 13.80
C GLN A 130 1.49 -5.44 14.39
N ILE A 131 1.07 -6.47 13.67
CA ILE A 131 1.04 -7.86 14.12
C ILE A 131 1.99 -8.74 13.30
N SER A 132 1.93 -8.65 11.96
CA SER A 132 2.71 -9.46 11.05
C SER A 132 3.88 -8.69 10.44
N TYR A 133 5.04 -9.33 10.43
CA TYR A 133 6.26 -8.78 9.86
C TYR A 133 6.19 -8.69 8.33
N ASN A 134 5.55 -9.68 7.69
CA ASN A 134 5.28 -9.64 6.26
C ASN A 134 4.32 -8.50 5.87
N ILE A 135 3.25 -8.27 6.64
CA ILE A 135 2.33 -7.14 6.39
C ILE A 135 3.05 -5.80 6.62
N ALA A 136 3.84 -5.68 7.69
CA ALA A 136 4.62 -4.46 7.92
C ALA A 136 5.58 -4.16 6.76
N ALA A 137 6.25 -5.18 6.21
CA ALA A 137 7.10 -5.03 5.03
C ALA A 137 6.30 -4.58 3.79
N ALA A 138 5.14 -5.20 3.54
CA ALA A 138 4.23 -4.80 2.46
C ALA A 138 3.76 -3.34 2.61
N SER A 139 3.42 -2.91 3.83
CA SER A 139 3.02 -1.52 4.13
C SER A 139 4.08 -0.51 3.68
N ILE A 140 5.35 -0.82 3.92
CA ILE A 140 6.48 0.03 3.56
C ILE A 140 6.66 0.06 2.05
N LEU A 141 6.62 -1.10 1.39
CA LEU A 141 6.76 -1.16 -0.07
C LEU A 141 5.64 -0.39 -0.78
N ALA A 142 4.38 -0.60 -0.39
CA ALA A 142 3.24 0.11 -0.93
C ALA A 142 3.38 1.63 -0.70
N LYS A 143 3.78 2.03 0.52
CA LYS A 143 3.91 3.45 0.88
C LYS A 143 5.03 4.16 0.12
N VAL A 144 6.21 3.55 0.02
CA VAL A 144 7.35 4.13 -0.70
C VAL A 144 7.03 4.22 -2.19
N ALA A 145 6.53 3.14 -2.80
CA ALA A 145 6.17 3.14 -4.21
C ALA A 145 5.10 4.19 -4.54
N ARG A 146 4.10 4.36 -3.67
CA ARG A 146 3.10 5.41 -3.84
C ARG A 146 3.68 6.81 -3.68
N ASP A 147 4.48 7.05 -2.65
CA ASP A 147 5.04 8.38 -2.42
C ASP A 147 5.97 8.81 -3.58
N ASP A 148 6.73 7.88 -4.15
CA ASP A 148 7.55 8.08 -5.36
C ASP A 148 6.68 8.41 -6.58
N TYR A 149 5.59 7.67 -6.78
CA TYR A 149 4.63 7.95 -7.85
C TYR A 149 4.08 9.38 -7.73
N MET A 150 3.68 9.80 -6.53
CA MET A 150 3.12 11.14 -6.31
C MET A 150 4.17 12.26 -6.51
N ILE A 151 5.46 12.00 -6.25
CA ILE A 151 6.54 12.94 -6.57
C ILE A 151 6.72 13.08 -8.08
N LYS A 152 6.70 11.97 -8.82
CA LYS A 152 6.77 12.01 -10.29
C LYS A 152 5.54 12.70 -10.88
N LEU A 153 4.37 12.47 -10.28
CA LEU A 153 3.12 13.09 -10.71
C LEU A 153 3.11 14.61 -10.55
N ASP A 154 3.77 15.12 -9.51
CA ASP A 154 3.99 16.56 -9.29
C ASP A 154 4.71 17.23 -10.48
N GLN A 155 5.59 16.51 -11.18
CA GLN A 155 6.30 17.06 -12.34
C GLN A 155 5.35 17.27 -13.52
N LYS A 156 4.32 16.44 -13.65
CA LYS A 156 3.30 16.55 -14.70
C LYS A 156 2.19 17.55 -14.34
N TYR A 157 1.91 17.69 -13.05
CA TYR A 157 0.85 18.55 -12.52
C TYR A 157 1.39 19.46 -11.39
N PRO A 158 2.35 20.36 -11.68
CA PRO A 158 3.06 21.15 -10.68
C PRO A 158 2.15 22.10 -9.90
N GLU A 159 1.00 22.47 -10.46
CA GLU A 159 0.01 23.37 -9.86
C GLU A 159 -0.67 22.78 -8.60
N TYR A 160 -0.64 21.46 -8.42
CA TYR A 160 -1.28 20.79 -7.27
C TYR A 160 -0.33 20.40 -6.14
N ASN A 161 0.99 20.63 -6.25
CA ASN A 161 1.98 20.33 -5.19
C ASN A 161 1.88 18.90 -4.59
N PHE A 162 1.60 17.89 -5.42
CA PHE A 162 1.47 16.49 -5.04
C PHE A 162 2.69 15.93 -4.31
N LYS A 163 3.90 16.47 -4.56
CA LYS A 163 5.11 16.04 -3.84
C LYS A 163 5.02 16.23 -2.33
N LYS A 164 4.23 17.19 -1.84
CA LYS A 164 4.10 17.52 -0.42
C LYS A 164 3.00 16.71 0.26
N HIS A 165 1.75 16.84 -0.18
CA HIS A 165 0.61 16.19 0.46
C HIS A 165 0.22 14.84 -0.15
N LYS A 166 0.91 14.35 -1.19
CA LYS A 166 0.71 13.00 -1.78
C LYS A 166 -0.74 12.69 -2.17
N GLY A 167 -1.49 13.71 -2.56
CA GLY A 167 -2.92 13.62 -2.91
C GLY A 167 -3.89 13.53 -1.72
N TYR A 168 -3.44 13.55 -0.47
CA TYR A 168 -4.32 13.58 0.71
C TYR A 168 -5.15 14.87 0.76
N VAL A 169 -6.31 14.78 1.41
CA VAL A 169 -7.24 15.90 1.58
C VAL A 169 -6.69 16.84 2.66
N THR A 170 -5.81 17.76 2.25
CA THR A 170 -5.23 18.80 3.11
C THR A 170 -5.84 20.15 2.78
N LYS A 171 -5.70 21.13 3.69
CA LYS A 171 -6.14 22.51 3.43
C LYS A 171 -5.51 23.08 2.14
N GLU A 172 -4.23 22.79 1.92
CA GLU A 172 -3.52 23.19 0.70
C GLU A 172 -4.11 22.52 -0.54
N HIS A 173 -4.28 21.19 -0.53
CA HIS A 173 -4.81 20.46 -1.69
C HIS A 173 -6.25 20.88 -2.04
N LEU A 174 -7.09 21.18 -1.04
CA LEU A 174 -8.43 21.72 -1.26
C LEU A 174 -8.38 23.11 -1.91
N ALA A 175 -7.52 24.01 -1.43
CA ALA A 175 -7.37 25.34 -2.02
C ALA A 175 -6.86 25.29 -3.47
N LEU A 176 -5.93 24.37 -3.78
CA LEU A 176 -5.42 24.17 -5.14
C LEU A 176 -6.50 23.55 -6.04
N LEU A 177 -7.30 22.62 -5.52
CA LEU A 177 -8.46 22.06 -6.22
C LEU A 177 -9.51 23.13 -6.52
N ASP A 178 -9.83 24.02 -5.58
CA ASP A 178 -10.77 25.12 -5.79
C ASP A 178 -10.24 26.14 -6.82
N LYS A 179 -8.91 26.35 -6.85
CA LYS A 179 -8.28 27.31 -7.77
C LYS A 179 -8.17 26.80 -9.21
N TYR A 180 -7.78 25.54 -9.39
CA TYR A 180 -7.45 24.98 -10.71
C TYR A 180 -8.49 23.97 -11.23
N GLY A 181 -9.47 23.61 -10.41
CA GLY A 181 -10.40 22.51 -10.69
C GLY A 181 -9.74 21.13 -10.58
N PRO A 182 -10.51 20.04 -10.75
CA PRO A 182 -9.96 18.69 -10.79
C PRO A 182 -9.16 18.40 -12.07
N SER A 183 -8.06 17.67 -11.94
CA SER A 183 -7.25 17.12 -13.03
C SER A 183 -7.60 15.67 -13.33
N ASP A 184 -7.02 15.09 -14.38
CA ASP A 184 -7.23 13.70 -14.79
C ASP A 184 -6.78 12.65 -13.76
N VAL A 185 -6.00 13.06 -12.76
CA VAL A 185 -5.50 12.18 -11.70
C VAL A 185 -6.25 12.32 -10.39
N HIS A 186 -7.29 13.15 -10.33
CA HIS A 186 -8.20 13.22 -9.20
C HIS A 186 -9.25 12.10 -9.28
N ARG A 187 -9.63 11.58 -8.12
CA ARG A 187 -10.71 10.59 -7.96
C ARG A 187 -12.04 11.32 -7.95
N LEU A 188 -12.71 11.36 -9.09
CA LEU A 188 -13.93 12.16 -9.29
C LEU A 188 -15.09 11.68 -8.43
N SER A 189 -15.10 10.40 -8.01
CA SER A 189 -16.11 9.86 -7.09
C SER A 189 -15.94 10.35 -5.65
N PHE A 190 -14.76 10.88 -5.27
CA PHE A 190 -14.51 11.32 -3.90
C PHE A 190 -15.18 12.67 -3.63
N LYS A 191 -15.91 12.75 -2.51
CA LYS A 191 -16.77 13.89 -2.15
C LYS A 191 -16.14 15.29 -2.31
N PRO A 192 -14.87 15.55 -1.92
CA PRO A 192 -14.27 16.87 -2.15
C PRO A 192 -14.10 17.22 -3.63
N VAL A 193 -13.75 16.23 -4.46
CA VAL A 193 -13.51 16.39 -5.90
C VAL A 193 -14.84 16.53 -6.64
N ALA A 194 -15.83 15.69 -6.33
CA ALA A 194 -17.16 15.75 -6.92
C ALA A 194 -17.87 17.11 -6.70
N LYS A 195 -17.49 17.83 -5.62
CA LYS A 195 -18.03 19.15 -5.29
C LYS A 195 -17.29 20.30 -5.97
N ALA A 196 -16.02 20.09 -6.35
CA ALA A 196 -15.24 21.11 -7.04
C ALA A 196 -15.83 21.29 -8.44
N LYS A 197 -16.36 22.47 -8.73
CA LYS A 197 -16.89 22.81 -10.05
C LYS A 197 -15.70 23.11 -10.99
N LYS A 198 -15.80 22.65 -12.24
CA LYS A 198 -15.07 23.31 -13.34
C LYS A 198 -15.79 24.61 -13.69
#